data_AF-A0AAW0GDL4-F1
#
_entry.id   AF-A0AAW0GDL4-F1
#
_cell.length_a   1.000
_cell.length_b   1.000
_cell.length_c   1.000
_cell.angle_alpha   90.00
_cell.angle_beta   90.00
_cell.angle_gamma   90.00
#
_symmetry.space_group_name_H-M   'P 1'
#
loop_
_entity.id
_entity.type
_entity.pdbx_description
1 polymer ?
#
loop_
_entity_poly.entity_id
_entity_poly.type
_entity_poly.pdbx_seq_one_letter_code
_entity_poly.pdbx_strand_id
1 'polypeptide(L)'
;MRPYLTEDMNPEDRIALTRLICGDHPFAVEALRRSSGVNRVPREWRICRFCKVRSAVEDEGHVLFGCRDTRLTALRLEFRWRALDADRAFRLPGYPPNPLVTVTKLLRRTVLLPALAAYVRRVFVLCEETPILRVHNDEELAQLDEQ
;
A
#
# COMPACT_ATOMS: atom_id res chain seq x y z
N MET A 1 20.07 -14.00 12.47
CA MET A 1 19.02 -14.84 11.86
C MET A 1 17.96 -13.92 11.26
N ARG A 2 17.63 -14.04 9.97
CA ARG A 2 16.70 -13.12 9.27
C ARG A 2 15.25 -13.50 9.65
N PRO A 3 14.50 -12.68 10.41
CA PRO A 3 13.20 -13.08 10.95
C PRO A 3 12.09 -13.29 9.91
N TYR A 4 12.34 -12.91 8.66
CA TYR A 4 11.41 -13.06 7.54
C TYR A 4 11.60 -14.38 6.76
N LEU A 5 12.49 -15.27 7.22
CA LEU A 5 12.71 -16.60 6.66
C LEU A 5 12.16 -17.74 7.56
N THR A 6 11.24 -17.44 8.48
CA THR A 6 10.58 -18.49 9.26
C THR A 6 9.85 -19.44 8.31
N GLU A 7 10.15 -20.73 8.39
CA GLU A 7 9.69 -21.77 7.46
C GLU A 7 8.15 -21.83 7.33
N ASP A 8 7.44 -21.34 8.34
CA ASP A 8 5.97 -21.36 8.44
C ASP A 8 5.25 -20.24 7.64
N MET A 9 5.97 -19.29 7.02
CA MET A 9 5.34 -18.20 6.27
C MET A 9 5.06 -18.61 4.82
N ASN A 10 3.86 -18.29 4.32
CA ASN A 10 3.48 -18.54 2.92
C ASN A 10 4.49 -17.90 1.95
N PRO A 11 5.01 -18.63 0.94
CA PRO A 11 5.92 -18.09 -0.07
C PRO A 11 5.41 -16.81 -0.77
N GLU A 12 4.13 -16.74 -1.10
CA GLU A 12 3.54 -15.55 -1.75
C GLU A 12 3.53 -14.32 -0.84
N ASP A 13 3.28 -14.53 0.46
CA ASP A 13 3.31 -13.47 1.46
C ASP A 13 4.73 -12.90 1.58
N ARG A 14 5.75 -13.77 1.56
CA ARG A 14 7.17 -13.35 1.52
C ARG A 14 7.47 -12.51 0.28
N ILE A 15 7.05 -12.98 -0.90
CA ILE A 15 7.26 -12.28 -2.16
C ILE A 15 6.60 -10.90 -2.12
N ALA A 16 5.37 -10.80 -1.63
CA ALA A 16 4.67 -9.53 -1.52
C ALA A 16 5.40 -8.54 -0.59
N LEU A 17 5.88 -9.02 0.56
CA LEU A 17 6.62 -8.18 1.50
C LEU A 17 7.98 -7.73 0.92
N THR A 18 8.69 -8.61 0.22
CA THR A 18 9.94 -8.26 -0.49
C THR A 18 9.68 -7.23 -1.59
N ARG A 19 8.65 -7.42 -2.42
CA ARG A 19 8.22 -6.46 -3.44
C ARG A 19 7.91 -5.09 -2.85
N LEU A 20 7.24 -5.04 -1.68
CA LEU A 20 7.01 -3.78 -0.96
C LEU A 20 8.32 -3.09 -0.57
N ILE A 21 9.26 -3.81 0.04
CA ILE A 21 10.54 -3.26 0.52
C ILE A 21 11.43 -2.79 -0.64
N CYS A 22 11.41 -3.52 -1.75
CA CYS A 22 12.26 -3.25 -2.91
C CYS A 22 11.66 -2.23 -3.89
N GLY A 23 10.45 -1.71 -3.65
CA GLY A 23 9.77 -0.79 -4.57
C GLY A 23 9.35 -1.46 -5.88
N ASP A 24 8.98 -2.74 -5.83
CA ASP A 24 8.46 -3.52 -6.96
C ASP A 24 6.98 -3.89 -6.74
N HIS A 25 6.21 -2.93 -6.22
CA HIS A 25 4.81 -3.09 -5.85
C HIS A 25 3.87 -2.46 -6.90
N PRO A 26 2.59 -2.90 -6.98
CA PRO A 26 1.68 -2.50 -8.05
C PRO A 26 1.11 -1.08 -7.92
N PHE A 27 1.47 -0.32 -6.88
CA PHE A 27 0.96 1.04 -6.66
C PHE A 27 1.38 1.99 -7.79
N ALA A 28 0.52 2.96 -8.11
CA ALA A 28 0.76 3.88 -9.22
C ALA A 28 2.07 4.67 -9.06
N VAL A 29 2.50 4.97 -7.82
CA VAL A 29 3.77 5.64 -7.56
C VAL A 29 4.97 4.90 -8.17
N GLU A 30 4.94 3.57 -8.19
CA GLU A 30 6.00 2.72 -8.78
C GLU A 30 5.68 2.28 -10.21
N ALA A 31 4.44 1.87 -10.47
CA ALA A 31 4.01 1.41 -11.79
C ALA A 31 4.16 2.50 -12.86
N LEU A 32 3.86 3.76 -12.53
CA LEU A 32 3.98 4.89 -13.45
C LEU A 32 5.35 5.58 -13.38
N ARG A 33 6.21 5.23 -12.41
CA ARG A 33 7.59 5.75 -12.32
C ARG A 33 8.45 5.31 -13.49
N ARG A 34 8.21 4.10 -13.99
CA ARG A 34 9.00 3.45 -15.04
C ARG A 34 8.70 3.99 -16.44
N SER A 35 7.65 4.79 -16.60
CA SER A 35 7.35 5.50 -17.84
C SER A 35 8.41 6.59 -18.09
N SER A 36 9.16 6.48 -19.19
CA SER A 36 10.25 7.39 -19.54
C SER A 36 9.89 8.36 -20.68
N GLY A 37 10.64 9.46 -20.79
CA GLY A 37 10.52 10.43 -21.88
C GLY A 37 9.19 11.20 -21.83
N VAL A 38 8.54 11.33 -23.00
CA VAL A 38 7.27 12.05 -23.17
C VAL A 38 6.13 11.42 -22.33
N ASN A 39 6.25 10.14 -21.97
CA ASN A 39 5.24 9.42 -21.19
C ASN A 39 5.48 9.48 -19.67
N ARG A 40 6.45 10.27 -19.19
CA ARG A 40 6.75 10.39 -17.76
C ARG A 40 5.57 11.03 -17.03
N VAL A 41 4.96 10.28 -16.12
CA VAL A 41 3.86 10.78 -15.28
C VAL A 41 4.43 11.47 -14.04
N PRO A 42 4.15 12.78 -13.82
CA PRO A 42 4.52 13.48 -12.59
C PRO A 42 3.98 12.76 -11.35
N ARG A 43 4.67 12.85 -10.20
CA ARG A 43 4.28 12.07 -9.00
C ARG A 43 2.88 12.46 -8.53
N GLU A 44 2.59 13.74 -8.55
CA GLU A 44 1.32 14.39 -8.22
C GLU A 44 0.16 13.93 -9.10
N TRP A 45 0.42 13.34 -10.28
CA TRP A 45 -0.61 12.80 -11.18
C TRP A 45 -0.81 11.29 -11.03
N ARG A 46 -0.05 10.63 -10.16
CA ARG A 46 -0.18 9.19 -9.87
C ARG A 46 -1.29 8.96 -8.84
N ILE A 47 -2.50 9.41 -9.19
CA ILE A 47 -3.65 9.45 -8.30
C ILE A 47 -4.09 8.03 -7.91
N CYS A 48 -4.55 7.90 -6.66
CA CYS A 48 -5.13 6.67 -6.14
C CYS A 48 -6.31 6.19 -6.98
N ARG A 49 -6.18 5.00 -7.57
CA ARG A 49 -7.23 4.35 -8.37
C ARG A 49 -8.49 4.03 -7.57
N PHE A 50 -8.38 3.99 -6.25
CA PHE A 50 -9.47 3.61 -5.35
C PHE A 50 -10.31 4.82 -4.95
N CYS A 51 -9.72 5.79 -4.23
CA CYS A 51 -10.48 6.95 -3.76
C CYS A 51 -10.61 8.06 -4.80
N LYS A 52 -9.77 8.06 -5.84
CA LYS A 52 -9.76 9.04 -6.93
C LYS A 52 -9.70 10.50 -6.49
N VAL A 53 -9.28 10.77 -5.25
CA VAL A 53 -9.14 12.13 -4.73
C VAL A 53 -7.89 12.76 -5.35
N ARG A 54 -8.02 13.96 -5.91
CA ARG A 54 -6.92 14.66 -6.60
C ARG A 54 -5.64 14.79 -5.78
N SER A 55 -5.76 15.06 -4.49
CA SER A 55 -4.61 15.21 -3.57
C SER A 55 -4.05 13.87 -3.08
N ALA A 56 -4.69 12.75 -3.40
CA ALA A 56 -4.31 11.42 -2.93
C ALA A 56 -3.44 10.69 -3.95
N VAL A 57 -2.13 10.82 -3.80
CA VAL A 57 -1.17 9.99 -4.55
C VAL A 57 -1.26 8.53 -4.11
N GLU A 58 -1.25 7.60 -5.07
CA GLU A 58 -1.23 6.17 -4.82
C GLU A 58 0.17 5.68 -4.41
N ASP A 59 0.56 5.98 -3.17
CA ASP A 59 1.76 5.48 -2.54
C ASP A 59 1.46 4.49 -1.41
N GLU A 60 2.51 3.91 -0.83
CA GLU A 60 2.43 2.93 0.25
C GLU A 60 1.69 3.50 1.46
N GLY A 61 1.86 4.78 1.75
CA GLY A 61 1.20 5.46 2.85
C GLY A 61 -0.29 5.56 2.67
N HIS A 62 -0.66 6.08 1.52
CA HIS A 62 -2.05 6.22 1.15
C HIS A 62 -2.73 4.85 1.09
N VAL A 63 -2.21 3.91 0.31
CA VAL A 63 -2.88 2.62 0.09
C VAL A 63 -2.90 1.77 1.37
N LEU A 64 -1.78 1.66 2.10
CA LEU A 64 -1.71 0.75 3.25
C LEU A 64 -2.34 1.33 4.52
N PHE A 65 -2.43 2.65 4.65
CA PHE A 65 -2.84 3.25 5.92
C PHE A 65 -3.92 4.32 5.80
N GLY A 66 -4.09 4.99 4.65
CA GLY A 66 -4.93 6.20 4.57
C GLY A 66 -6.18 6.14 3.71
N CYS A 67 -6.19 5.33 2.65
CA CYS A 67 -7.23 5.36 1.63
C CYS A 67 -8.60 5.01 2.20
N ARG A 68 -9.65 5.79 1.89
CA ARG A 68 -10.99 5.58 2.46
C ARG A 68 -11.88 4.60 1.67
N ASP A 69 -11.35 4.01 0.58
CA ASP A 69 -12.06 2.95 -0.13
C ASP A 69 -12.44 1.81 0.82
N THR A 70 -13.66 1.30 0.69
CA THR A 70 -14.25 0.34 1.62
C THR A 70 -13.52 -0.99 1.61
N ARG A 71 -12.98 -1.42 0.45
CA ARG A 71 -12.23 -2.68 0.31
C ARG A 71 -10.88 -2.58 1.02
N LEU A 72 -10.16 -1.48 0.83
CA LEU A 72 -8.91 -1.21 1.56
C LEU A 72 -9.13 -1.02 3.06
N THR A 73 -10.27 -0.42 3.44
CA THR A 73 -10.67 -0.30 4.84
C THR A 73 -10.92 -1.65 5.48
N ALA A 74 -11.62 -2.56 4.80
CA ALA A 74 -11.84 -3.92 5.29
C ALA A 74 -10.53 -4.68 5.50
N LEU A 75 -9.59 -4.61 4.53
CA LEU A 75 -8.28 -5.25 4.66
C LEU A 75 -7.46 -4.69 5.84
N ARG A 76 -7.48 -3.37 6.05
CA ARG A 76 -6.81 -2.74 7.20
C ARG A 76 -7.40 -3.17 8.54
N LEU A 77 -8.73 -3.27 8.62
CA LEU A 77 -9.41 -3.75 9.83
C LEU A 77 -9.01 -5.19 10.13
N GLU A 78 -9.00 -6.06 9.12
CA GLU A 78 -8.58 -7.45 9.30
C GLU A 78 -7.11 -7.55 9.74
N PHE A 79 -6.21 -6.79 9.12
CA PHE A 79 -4.82 -6.70 9.56
C PHE A 79 -4.72 -6.26 11.03
N ARG A 80 -5.49 -5.23 11.42
CA ARG A 80 -5.50 -4.73 12.80
C ARG A 80 -5.94 -5.79 13.79
N TRP A 81 -6.97 -6.58 13.48
CA TRP A 81 -7.42 -7.68 14.32
C TRP A 81 -6.33 -8.74 14.48
N ARG A 82 -5.74 -9.21 13.38
CA ARG A 82 -4.64 -10.19 13.41
C ARG A 82 -3.41 -9.68 14.16
N ALA A 83 -3.08 -8.40 13.99
CA ALA A 83 -1.94 -7.79 14.68
C ALA A 83 -2.18 -7.64 16.18
N LEU A 84 -3.42 -7.36 16.61
CA LEU A 84 -3.80 -7.31 18.02
C LEU A 84 -3.82 -8.69 18.68
N ASP A 85 -4.22 -9.72 17.93
CA ASP A 85 -4.17 -11.10 18.39
C ASP A 85 -2.71 -11.57 18.61
N ALA A 86 -1.83 -11.24 17.67
CA ALA A 86 -0.41 -11.58 17.74
C ALA A 86 0.38 -10.76 18.78
N ASP A 87 0.05 -9.47 18.95
CA ASP A 87 0.69 -8.55 19.90
C ASP A 87 -0.36 -7.61 20.50
N ARG A 88 -0.87 -7.94 21.69
CA ARG A 88 -1.90 -7.14 22.38
C ARG A 88 -1.44 -5.71 22.72
N ALA A 89 -0.14 -5.46 22.78
CA ALA A 89 0.43 -4.13 23.00
C ALA A 89 0.55 -3.32 21.70
N PHE A 90 0.33 -3.93 20.54
CA PHE A 90 0.38 -3.25 19.26
C PHE A 90 -0.72 -2.19 19.12
N ARG A 91 -0.33 -1.01 18.64
CA ARG A 91 -1.23 0.09 18.30
C ARG A 91 -0.76 0.67 16.98
N LEU A 92 -1.61 0.61 15.96
CA LEU A 92 -1.38 1.29 14.69
C LEU A 92 -2.14 2.62 14.69
N PRO A 93 -1.49 3.76 14.41
CA PRO A 93 -2.19 5.01 14.15
C PRO A 93 -3.11 4.86 12.94
N GLY A 94 -4.29 5.50 12.96
CA GLY A 94 -5.23 5.46 11.83
C GLY A 94 -4.65 6.09 10.56
N TYR A 95 -3.83 7.14 10.69
CA TYR A 95 -3.07 7.73 9.59
C TYR A 95 -1.66 8.07 10.10
N PRO A 96 -0.62 7.30 9.73
CA PRO A 96 0.73 7.58 10.21
C PRO A 96 1.29 8.83 9.52
N PRO A 97 1.91 9.76 10.27
CA PRO A 97 2.52 10.96 9.68
C PRO A 97 3.70 10.64 8.75
N ASN A 98 4.33 9.48 8.94
CA ASN A 98 5.36 8.96 8.02
C ASN A 98 5.10 7.47 7.71
N PRO A 99 4.56 7.18 6.52
CA PRO A 99 4.31 5.83 6.02
C PRO A 99 5.51 4.88 6.05
N LEU A 100 6.65 5.32 5.53
CA LEU A 100 7.85 4.48 5.42
C LEU A 100 8.41 4.13 6.80
N VAL A 101 8.39 5.08 7.73
CA VAL A 101 8.77 4.85 9.12
C VAL A 101 7.82 3.83 9.77
N THR A 102 6.53 3.88 9.42
CA THR A 102 5.53 2.94 9.95
C THR A 102 5.77 1.54 9.41
N VAL A 103 5.94 1.38 8.10
CA VAL A 103 6.31 0.09 7.48
C VAL A 103 7.58 -0.46 8.13
N THR A 104 8.62 0.36 8.28
CA THR A 104 9.88 -0.05 8.92
C THR A 104 9.69 -0.51 10.36
N LYS A 105 8.85 0.18 11.14
CA LYS A 105 8.49 -0.23 12.51
C LYS A 105 7.76 -1.57 12.54
N LEU A 106 6.85 -1.80 11.60
CA LEU A 106 6.13 -3.07 11.48
C LEU A 106 7.07 -4.22 11.09
N LEU A 107 7.97 -3.99 10.14
CA LEU A 107 8.97 -4.97 9.70
C LEU A 107 9.93 -5.40 10.82
N ARG A 108 10.18 -4.54 11.81
CA ARG A 108 11.03 -4.85 12.98
C ARG A 108 10.30 -5.70 14.03
N ARG A 109 8.96 -5.78 14.00
CA ARG A 109 8.17 -6.61 14.91
C ARG A 109 7.92 -7.96 14.26
N THR A 110 8.83 -8.89 14.52
CA THR A 110 8.82 -10.22 13.91
C THR A 110 7.50 -10.97 14.10
N VAL A 111 6.88 -10.82 15.27
CA VAL A 111 5.56 -11.37 15.62
C VAL A 111 4.42 -10.89 14.70
N LEU A 112 4.57 -9.71 14.08
CA LEU A 112 3.57 -9.14 13.18
C LEU A 112 3.82 -9.48 11.71
N LEU A 113 4.98 -10.04 11.37
CA LEU A 113 5.37 -10.28 9.97
C LEU A 113 4.37 -11.14 9.20
N PRO A 114 3.84 -12.27 9.75
CA PRO A 114 2.86 -13.07 9.01
C PRO A 114 1.58 -12.28 8.71
N ALA A 115 1.05 -11.53 9.69
CA ALA A 115 -0.14 -10.71 9.51
C ALA A 115 0.09 -9.56 8.51
N LEU A 116 1.25 -8.90 8.59
CA LEU A 116 1.64 -7.83 7.68
C LEU A 116 1.80 -8.34 6.24
N ALA A 117 2.48 -9.47 6.06
CA ALA A 117 2.76 -10.03 4.76
C ALA A 117 1.49 -10.48 4.04
N ALA A 118 0.57 -11.16 4.76
CA ALA A 118 -0.75 -11.52 4.24
C ALA A 118 -1.61 -10.29 3.88
N TYR A 119 -1.54 -9.23 4.69
CA TYR A 119 -2.20 -7.97 4.40
C TYR A 119 -1.67 -7.32 3.12
N VAL A 120 -0.35 -7.17 3.02
CA VAL A 120 0.32 -6.58 1.84
C VAL A 120 0.00 -7.38 0.58
N ARG A 121 0.06 -8.72 0.63
CA ARG A 121 -0.30 -9.57 -0.52
C ARG A 121 -1.72 -9.31 -1.00
N ARG A 122 -2.70 -9.26 -0.10
CA ARG A 122 -4.11 -9.03 -0.46
C ARG A 122 -4.35 -7.63 -1.00
N VAL A 123 -3.65 -6.63 -0.49
CA VAL A 123 -3.66 -5.29 -1.07
C VAL A 123 -3.10 -5.33 -2.49
N PHE A 124 -2.00 -6.06 -2.73
CA PHE A 124 -1.42 -6.18 -4.07
C PHE A 124 -2.36 -6.85 -5.06
N VAL A 125 -3.00 -7.96 -4.67
CA VAL A 125 -4.02 -8.63 -5.49
C VAL A 125 -5.13 -7.63 -5.86
N LEU A 126 -5.66 -6.90 -4.87
CA LEU A 126 -6.71 -5.90 -5.12
C LEU A 126 -6.23 -4.77 -6.06
N CYS A 127 -4.98 -4.35 -5.95
CA CYS A 127 -4.38 -3.40 -6.89
C CYS A 127 -4.24 -3.99 -8.29
N GLU A 128 -3.78 -5.23 -8.43
CA GLU A 128 -3.62 -5.89 -9.73
C GLU A 128 -4.97 -6.11 -10.44
N GLU A 129 -6.05 -6.35 -9.68
CA GLU A 129 -7.44 -6.48 -10.19
C GLU A 129 -8.11 -5.13 -10.50
N THR A 130 -7.60 -4.01 -9.98
CA THR A 130 -8.19 -2.68 -10.17
C THR A 130 -7.34 -1.86 -11.14
N PRO A 131 -7.86 -1.39 -12.28
CA PRO A 131 -7.09 -0.60 -13.25
C PRO A 131 -6.47 0.68 -12.63
N ILE A 132 -5.22 0.99 -12.99
CA ILE A 132 -4.58 2.27 -12.62
C ILE A 132 -5.36 3.42 -13.23
N LEU A 133 -5.68 4.43 -12.42
CA LEU A 133 -6.19 5.70 -12.91
C LEU A 133 -5.06 6.45 -13.63
N ARG A 134 -5.29 6.78 -14.90
CA ARG A 134 -4.38 7.62 -15.70
C ARG A 134 -5.05 8.97 -15.91
N VAL A 135 -4.34 10.01 -15.47
CA VAL A 135 -4.71 11.41 -15.70
C VAL A 135 -3.78 11.94 -16.78
N HIS A 136 -4.35 12.52 -17.83
CA HIS A 136 -3.64 12.94 -19.03
C HIS A 136 -3.46 14.45 -19.15
N ASN A 137 -4.28 15.23 -18.44
CA ASN A 137 -4.27 16.69 -18.49
C ASN A 137 -4.80 17.30 -17.18
N ASP A 138 -4.65 18.61 -17.03
CA ASP A 138 -5.07 19.35 -15.84
C ASP A 138 -6.60 19.41 -15.66
N GLU A 139 -7.36 19.31 -16.75
CA GLU A 139 -8.84 19.33 -16.72
C GLU A 139 -9.38 18.05 -16.08
N GLU A 140 -8.87 16.88 -16.50
CA GLU A 140 -9.15 15.59 -15.87
C GLU A 140 -8.74 15.59 -14.39
N LEU A 141 -7.61 16.22 -14.06
CA LEU A 141 -7.15 16.32 -12.67
C LEU A 141 -8.09 17.18 -11.82
N ALA A 142 -8.65 18.25 -12.37
CA ALA A 142 -9.55 19.15 -11.66
C ALA A 142 -10.92 18.52 -11.36
N GLN A 143 -11.42 17.63 -12.22
CA GLN A 143 -12.71 16.94 -12.06
C GLN A 143 -12.73 15.91 -10.90
N LEU A 144 -11.58 15.58 -10.32
CA LEU A 144 -11.43 14.58 -9.25
C LEU A 144 -11.82 15.09 -7.85
N ASP A 145 -11.99 16.39 -7.65
CA ASP A 145 -12.37 16.99 -6.36
C ASP A 145 -13.90 17.09 -6.15
N GLU A 146 -14.71 16.77 -7.18
CA GLU A 146 -16.16 17.01 -7.20
C GLU A 146 -17.03 15.78 -6.84
N GLN A 147 -16.43 14.66 -6.38
CA GLN A 147 -17.12 13.38 -6.12
C GLN A 147 -17.28 13.05 -4.63
#